data_AF-A0A0J1DAR9-F1
#
_entry.id   AF-A0A0J1DAR9-F1
#
_cell.length_a   1.000
_cell.length_b   1.000
_cell.length_c   1.000
_cell.angle_alpha   90.00
_cell.angle_beta   90.00
_cell.angle_gamma   90.00
#
_symmetry.space_group_name_H-M   'P 1'
#
loop_
_entity.id
_entity.type
_entity.pdbx_description
1 polymer ?
#
loop_
_entity_poly.entity_id
_entity_poly.type
_entity_poly.pdbx_seq_one_letter_code
_entity_poly.pdbx_strand_id
1 'polypeptide(L)' 'MIRYLGTRKNAEGAAVYVFIVNGMEKEVREHALKQHPGCYDALPASVKAKIAANRAWLSKL' A
#
# COMPACT_ATOMS: atom_id res chain seq x y z
N MET A 1 -8.15 -10.03 -10.69
CA MET A 1 -8.83 -8.80 -10.18
C MET A 1 -8.16 -8.40 -8.87
N ILE A 2 -7.80 -7.13 -8.72
CA ILE A 2 -7.12 -6.62 -7.51
C ILE A 2 -8.09 -5.70 -6.78
N ARG A 3 -8.31 -5.94 -5.49
CA ARG A 3 -9.16 -5.09 -4.63
C ARG A 3 -8.38 -4.66 -3.41
N TYR A 4 -8.36 -3.37 -3.13
CA TYR A 4 -7.83 -2.85 -1.88
C TYR A 4 -8.82 -3.09 -0.74
N LEU A 5 -8.34 -3.67 0.38
CA LEU A 5 -9.14 -3.92 1.58
C LEU A 5 -8.93 -2.86 2.65
N GLY A 6 -7.70 -2.38 2.83
CA GLY A 6 -7.39 -1.44 3.89
C GLY A 6 -5.91 -1.36 4.22
N THR A 7 -5.57 -0.56 5.22
CA THR A 7 -4.22 -0.50 5.78
C THR A 7 -4.26 -1.08 7.18
N ARG A 8 -3.31 -1.97 7.52
CA ARG A 8 -3.13 -2.49 8.88
C ARG A 8 -1.67 -2.33 9.31
N LYS A 9 -1.40 -2.47 10.61
CA LYS A 9 -0.03 -2.61 11.10
C LYS A 9 0.29 -4.10 11.16
N ASN A 10 1.45 -4.50 10.65
CA ASN A 10 1.94 -5.87 10.81
C ASN A 10 2.52 -6.07 12.22
N ALA A 11 2.94 -7.30 12.53
CA ALA A 11 3.51 -7.66 13.85
C ALA A 11 4.77 -6.85 14.21
N GLU A 12 5.47 -6.29 13.23
CA GLU A 12 6.65 -5.42 13.43
C GLU A 12 6.26 -3.94 13.63
N GLY A 13 4.97 -3.62 13.68
CA GLY A 13 4.45 -2.25 13.80
C GLY A 13 4.49 -1.44 12.49
N ALA A 14 4.92 -2.04 11.38
CA ALA A 14 4.98 -1.37 10.08
C ALA A 14 3.59 -1.32 9.40
N ALA A 15 3.29 -0.19 8.75
CA ALA A 15 2.07 -0.05 7.97
C ALA A 15 2.13 -0.89 6.68
N VAL A 16 1.15 -1.78 6.51
CA VAL A 16 0.98 -2.63 5.33
C VAL A 16 -0.40 -2.40 4.71
N TYR A 17 -0.43 -2.35 3.38
CA TYR A 17 -1.64 -2.21 2.59
C TYR A 17 -2.10 -3.60 2.17
N VAL A 18 -3.34 -3.93 2.52
CA VAL A 18 -3.94 -5.25 2.28
C VAL A 18 -4.73 -5.20 0.98
N PHE A 19 -4.46 -6.17 0.12
CA PHE A 19 -5.13 -6.35 -1.16
C PHE A 19 -5.67 -7.77 -1.26
N ILE A 20 -6.79 -7.95 -1.97
CA ILE A 20 -7.16 -9.26 -2.51
C ILE A 20 -6.68 -9.30 -3.95
N VAL A 21 -5.74 -10.19 -4.24
CA VAL A 21 -5.20 -10.46 -5.57
C VAL A 21 -5.61 -11.87 -5.96
N ASN A 22 -6.47 -12.00 -6.97
CA ASN A 22 -6.96 -13.31 -7.45
C ASN A 22 -7.58 -14.17 -6.33
N GLY A 23 -8.31 -13.55 -5.40
CA GLY A 23 -8.97 -14.24 -4.28
C GLY A 23 -8.07 -14.51 -3.08
N MET A 24 -6.77 -14.16 -3.14
CA MET A 24 -5.85 -14.29 -2.01
C MET A 24 -5.54 -12.94 -1.38
N GLU A 25 -5.58 -12.88 -0.06
CA GLU A 25 -5.11 -11.70 0.67
C GLU A 25 -3.58 -11.56 0.54
N LYS A 26 -3.14 -10.34 0.25
CA LYS A 26 -1.75 -9.98 0.09
C LYS A 26 -1.46 -8.67 0.80
N GLU A 27 -0.50 -8.71 1.69
CA GLU A 27 0.02 -7.55 2.39
C GLU A 27 1.20 -6.96 1.62
N VAL A 28 1.14 -5.67 1.33
CA VAL A 28 2.19 -4.97 0.60
C VAL A 28 2.60 -3.74 1.40
N ARG A 29 3.88 -3.65 1.75
CA ARG A 29 4.47 -2.46 2.37
C ARG A 29 4.48 -1.28 1.39
N GLU A 30 4.46 -0.05 1.90
CA GLU A 30 4.45 1.17 1.08
C GLU A 30 5.54 1.19 -0.02
N HIS A 31 6.76 0.80 0.35
CA HIS A 31 7.92 0.70 -0.56
C HIS A 31 7.71 -0.31 -1.70
N ALA A 32 6.96 -1.39 -1.44
CA ALA A 32 6.75 -2.49 -2.37
C ALA A 32 5.53 -2.26 -3.28
N LEU A 33 4.70 -1.25 -3.00
CA LEU A 33 3.51 -0.94 -3.82
C LEU A 33 3.85 -0.65 -5.29
N LYS A 34 4.98 0.03 -5.55
CA LYS A 34 5.45 0.31 -6.91
C LYS A 34 6.08 -0.92 -7.59
N GLN A 35 6.50 -1.91 -6.81
CA GLN A 35 7.11 -3.15 -7.32
C GLN A 35 6.05 -4.19 -7.67
N HIS A 36 4.83 -4.06 -7.13
CA HIS A 36 3.71 -4.93 -7.46
C HIS A 36 2.81 -4.31 -8.54
N PRO A 37 2.83 -4.82 -9.78
CA PRO A 37 2.00 -4.30 -10.86
C PRO A 37 0.51 -4.42 -10.49
N GLY A 38 -0.25 -3.34 -10.69
CA GLY A 38 -1.68 -3.26 -10.41
C GLY A 38 -2.08 -2.98 -8.95
N CYS A 39 -1.20 -3.21 -7.96
CA CYS A 39 -1.52 -2.88 -6.56
C CYS A 39 -1.56 -1.38 -6.31
N TYR A 40 -0.61 -0.62 -6.85
CA TYR A 40 -0.64 0.85 -6.73
C TYR A 40 -1.87 1.44 -7.42
N ASP A 41 -2.26 0.90 -8.59
CA ASP A 41 -3.39 1.41 -9.35
C ASP A 41 -4.74 1.17 -8.64
N ALA A 42 -4.89 -0.01 -8.03
CA ALA A 42 -6.07 -0.40 -7.25
C ALA A 42 -6.28 0.41 -5.95
N LEU A 43 -5.32 1.25 -5.56
CA LEU A 43 -5.47 2.11 -4.39
C LEU A 43 -6.42 3.30 -4.67
N PRO A 44 -7.28 3.67 -3.72
CA PRO A 44 -8.06 4.88 -3.82
C PRO A 44 -7.18 6.13 -3.80
N ALA A 45 -7.63 7.21 -4.43
CA ALA A 45 -6.88 8.46 -4.57
C ALA A 45 -6.40 9.03 -3.23
N SER A 46 -7.23 8.92 -2.18
CA SER A 46 -6.88 9.37 -0.83
C SER A 46 -5.67 8.62 -0.25
N VAL A 47 -5.57 7.31 -0.51
CA VAL A 47 -4.42 6.50 -0.05
C VAL A 47 -3.17 6.82 -0.87
N LYS A 48 -3.31 7.00 -2.19
CA LYS A 48 -2.21 7.45 -3.07
C LYS A 48 -1.65 8.80 -2.60
N ALA A 49 -2.51 9.74 -2.22
CA ALA A 49 -2.10 11.04 -1.69
C ALA A 49 -1.37 10.92 -0.34
N LYS A 50 -1.85 10.06 0.58
CA LYS A 50 -1.16 9.74 1.83
C LYS A 50 0.24 9.18 1.60
N ILE A 51 0.38 8.20 0.72
CA ILE A 51 1.68 7.60 0.37
C ILE A 51 2.62 8.66 -0.22
N ALA A 52 2.11 9.50 -1.12
CA ALA A 52 2.90 10.58 -1.71
C ALA A 52 3.38 11.58 -0.64
N ALA A 53 2.52 11.96 0.31
CA ALA A 53 2.86 12.85 1.42
C ALA A 53 3.89 12.21 2.38
N ASN A 54 3.71 10.93 2.72
CA ASN A 54 4.60 10.19 3.61
C ASN A 54 6.00 10.03 2.98
N ARG A 55 6.05 9.76 1.66
CA ARG A 55 7.28 9.65 0.89
C ARG A 55 7.98 11.00 0.69
N ALA A 56 7.21 12.08 0.50
CA ALA A 56 7.75 13.44 0.43
C ALA A 56 8.36 13.87 1.78
N TRP A 57 7.75 13.46 2.90
CA TRP A 57 8.29 13.67 4.24
C TRP A 57 9.57 12.84 4.47
N LEU A 58 9.57 11.55 4.11
CA LEU A 58 10.75 10.69 4.18
C LEU A 58 11.91 11.17 3.29
N SER A 59 11.64 11.83 2.17
CA SER A 59 12.68 12.41 1.31
C SER A 59 13.31 13.69 1.87
N LYS A 60 12.73 14.27 2.93
CA LYS A 60 13.25 15.47 3.61
C LYS A 60 14.04 15.15 4.89
N LEU A 61 14.01 13.90 5.36
CA LEU A 61 14.83 13.38 6.45
C LEU A 61 16.20 12.95 5.92
#